data_AF-A0A376P1C5-F1
#
_entry.id   AF-A0A376P1C5-F1
#
_cell.length_a   1.000
_cell.length_b   1.000
_cell.length_c   1.000
_cell.angle_alpha   90.00
_cell.angle_beta   90.00
_cell.angle_gamma   90.00
#
_symmetry.space_group_name_H-M   'P 1'
#
loop_
_entity.id
_entity.type
_entity.pdbx_description
1 polymer ?
#
loop_
_entity_poly.entity_id
_entity_poly.type
_entity_poly.pdbx_seq_one_letter_code
_entity_poly.pdbx_strand_id
1 'polypeptide(L)' 'MGAFLLTAGAKGKRFCLPNSRVMIHQPLGGYQGQATDIEIHAREILKVKGA' A
#
# COMPACT_ATOMS: atom_id res chain seq x y z
N MET A 1 -3.17 -4.12 -0.22
CA MET A 1 -3.64 -3.95 1.19
C MET A 1 -3.89 -5.24 1.97
N GLY A 2 -4.30 -6.37 1.36
CA GLY A 2 -4.57 -7.61 2.12
C GLY A 2 -3.37 -8.15 2.92
N ALA A 3 -2.17 -8.16 2.33
CA ALA A 3 -0.95 -8.56 3.04
C ALA A 3 -0.66 -7.69 4.27
N PHE A 4 -0.89 -6.38 4.18
CA PHE A 4 -0.68 -5.44 5.28
C PHE A 4 -1.56 -5.79 6.49
N LEU A 5 -2.86 -6.03 6.25
CA LEU A 5 -3.79 -6.42 7.32
C LEU A 5 -3.46 -7.81 7.90
N LEU A 6 -3.11 -8.77 7.04
CA LEU A 6 -2.66 -10.10 7.49
C LEU A 6 -1.47 -9.97 8.46
N THR A 7 -0.52 -9.07 8.16
CA THR A 7 0.65 -8.84 9.01
C THR A 7 0.34 -8.05 10.29
N ALA A 8 -0.75 -7.27 10.31
CA ALA A 8 -1.14 -6.42 11.44
C ALA A 8 -1.81 -7.17 12.62
N GLY A 9 -2.15 -8.46 12.44
CA GLY A 9 -2.70 -9.28 13.52
C GLY A 9 -1.72 -9.52 14.66
N ALA A 10 -2.23 -9.93 15.83
CA ALA A 10 -1.41 -10.22 17.01
C ALA A 10 -0.30 -11.25 16.70
N LYS A 11 0.88 -11.08 17.30
CA LYS A 11 2.03 -11.98 17.12
C LYS A 11 1.63 -13.42 17.44
N GLY A 12 1.97 -14.36 16.55
CA GLY A 12 1.60 -15.78 16.68
C GLY A 12 0.16 -16.12 16.28
N LYS A 13 -0.67 -15.14 15.85
CA LYS A 13 -2.06 -15.35 15.43
C LYS A 13 -2.33 -14.96 13.96
N ARG A 14 -1.31 -15.00 13.10
CA ARG A 14 -1.38 -14.62 11.69
C ARG A 14 -1.20 -15.87 10.84
N PHE A 15 -2.30 -16.37 10.28
CA PHE A 15 -2.32 -17.65 9.58
C PHE A 15 -2.88 -17.49 8.17
N CYS A 16 -2.48 -18.39 7.28
CA CYS A 16 -3.05 -18.56 5.95
C CYS A 16 -3.04 -20.06 5.58
N LEU A 17 -3.78 -20.44 4.54
CA LEU A 17 -3.85 -21.84 4.10
C LEU A 17 -2.59 -22.23 3.30
N PRO A 18 -2.27 -23.52 3.16
CA PRO A 18 -1.06 -23.96 2.44
C PRO A 18 -0.95 -23.50 0.99
N ASN A 19 -2.08 -23.23 0.32
CA ASN A 19 -2.13 -22.79 -1.07
C ASN A 19 -2.42 -21.27 -1.22
N SER A 20 -2.47 -20.53 -0.11
CA SER A 20 -2.64 -19.07 -0.16
C SER A 20 -1.43 -18.40 -0.81
N ARG A 21 -1.67 -17.33 -1.58
CA ARG A 21 -0.63 -16.46 -2.12
C ARG A 21 -0.78 -15.07 -1.52
N VAL A 22 0.29 -14.56 -0.91
CA VAL A 22 0.33 -13.22 -0.34
C VAL A 22 1.15 -12.34 -1.27
N MET A 23 0.59 -11.20 -1.64
CA MET A 23 1.25 -10.23 -2.51
C MET A 23 1.30 -8.87 -1.84
N ILE A 24 2.46 -8.23 -1.94
CA ILE A 24 2.67 -6.83 -1.59
C ILE A 24 3.11 -6.08 -2.84
N HIS A 25 2.58 -4.87 -3.01
CA HIS A 25 3.02 -3.96 -4.04
C HIS A 25 2.96 -2.54 -3.48
N GLN A 26 3.72 -1.65 -4.10
CA GLN A 26 3.67 -0.23 -3.79
C GLN A 26 2.27 0.37 -4.05
N PRO A 27 1.86 1.44 -3.35
CA PRO A 27 0.64 2.16 -3.69
C PRO A 27 0.68 2.63 -5.14
N LEU A 28 -0.49 2.65 -5.78
CA LEU A 28 -0.68 3.12 -7.15
C LEU A 28 -1.70 4.27 -7.13
N GLY A 29 -1.45 5.27 -7.96
CA GLY A 29 -2.31 6.43 -8.13
C GLY A 29 -2.11 7.00 -9.54
N GLY A 30 -3.17 7.60 -10.08
CA GLY A 30 -3.13 8.36 -11.32
C GLY A 30 -3.78 9.72 -11.08
N TYR A 31 -3.12 10.78 -11.55
CA TYR A 31 -3.52 12.16 -11.27
C TYR A 31 -3.47 12.96 -12.57
N GLN A 32 -4.41 13.89 -12.72
CA GLN A 32 -4.52 14.82 -13.85
C GLN A 32 -5.00 16.17 -13.32
N GLY A 33 -4.53 17.27 -13.88
CA GLY A 33 -4.88 18.60 -13.41
C GLY A 33 -3.77 19.62 -13.65
N GLN A 34 -3.81 20.73 -12.91
CA GLN A 34 -2.74 21.72 -12.98
C GLN A 34 -1.43 21.11 -12.48
N ALA A 35 -0.30 21.67 -12.93
CA ALA A 35 1.01 21.21 -12.50
C ALA A 35 1.15 21.17 -10.97
N THR A 36 0.60 22.17 -10.28
CA THR A 36 0.57 22.26 -8.82
C THR A 36 -0.18 21.08 -8.18
N ASP A 37 -1.32 20.69 -8.74
CA ASP A 37 -2.12 19.57 -8.21
C ASP A 37 -1.39 18.23 -8.41
N ILE A 38 -0.78 18.04 -9.59
CA ILE A 38 0.03 16.86 -9.90
C ILE A 38 1.20 16.77 -8.91
N GLU A 39 1.88 17.88 -8.62
CA GLU A 39 2.97 17.90 -7.65
C GLU A 39 2.51 17.55 -6.23
N ILE A 40 1.38 18.10 -5.78
CA ILE A 40 0.80 17.80 -4.46
C ILE A 40 0.54 16.29 -4.34
N HIS A 41 -0.11 15.71 -5.35
CA HIS A 41 -0.41 14.29 -5.36
C HIS A 41 0.84 13.40 -5.47
N ALA A 42 1.84 13.82 -6.25
CA ALA A 42 3.13 13.13 -6.34
C ALA A 42 3.86 13.12 -4.99
N ARG A 43 3.83 14.23 -4.24
CA ARG A 43 4.40 14.27 -2.89
C ARG A 43 3.62 13.37 -1.93
N GLU A 44 2.29 13.31 -2.06
CA GLU A 44 1.46 12.49 -1.18
C GLU A 44 1.65 10.99 -1.42
N ILE A 45 1.72 10.54 -2.68
CA ILE A 45 1.95 9.10 -2.96
C ILE A 45 3.32 8.63 -2.45
N LEU A 46 4.34 9.49 -2.44
CA LEU A 46 5.64 9.19 -1.84
C LEU A 46 5.55 9.02 -0.32
N LYS A 47 4.79 9.88 0.38
CA LYS A 47 4.53 9.72 1.82
C LYS A 47 3.78 8.42 2.12
N VAL A 48 2.72 8.12 1.36
CA VAL A 48 1.92 6.90 1.53
C VAL A 48 2.73 5.63 1.27
N LYS A 49 3.71 5.68 0.35
CA LYS A 49 4.65 4.58 0.12
C LYS A 49 5.56 4.31 1.32
N GLY A 50 5.76 5.29 2.21
CA GLY A 50 6.63 5.19 3.39
C GLY A 50 8.05 5.71 3.16
N ALA A 51 8.20 6.76 2.33
CA ALA A 51 9.44 7.55 2.27
C ALA A 51 9.58 8.48 3.49
#